data_AF-A0A2H0DF92-F1
#
_entry.id   AF-A0A2H0DF92-F1
#
_cell.length_a   1.000
_cell.length_b   1.000
_cell.length_c   1.000
_cell.angle_alpha   90.00
_cell.angle_beta   90.00
_cell.angle_gamma   90.00
#
_symmetry.space_group_name_H-M   'P 1'
#
loop_
_entity.id
_entity.type
_entity.pdbx_description
1 polymer ?
#
loop_
_entity_poly.entity_id
_entity_poly.type
_entity_poly.pdbx_seq_one_letter_code
_entity_poly.pdbx_strand_id
1 'polypeptide(L)'
;MQLIKKLKFHENLGISPILGALLSQRISNAQQFDQLSLPQALVAVPLHKNRLHQRGYNQAELIARYLSKQLQIPLLKNAVIRVLNTHDQATFNLQQRMKNMKGAFKVLKDIPKHIAIVDDVI
;
A
#
# COMPACT_ATOMS: atom_id res chain seq x y z
N MET A 1 -12.40 0.16 22.68
CA MET A 1 -11.08 0.02 21.99
C MET A 1 -10.66 -1.46 21.81
N GLN A 2 -11.56 -2.36 21.38
CA GLN A 2 -11.26 -3.80 21.21
C GLN A 2 -11.46 -4.35 19.78
N LEU A 3 -12.25 -3.69 18.91
CA LEU A 3 -12.47 -4.15 17.54
C LEU A 3 -11.20 -4.08 16.66
N ILE A 4 -10.37 -3.04 16.84
CA ILE A 4 -9.15 -2.84 16.04
C ILE A 4 -8.06 -3.87 16.38
N LYS A 5 -8.03 -4.40 17.61
CA LYS A 5 -7.06 -5.43 18.01
C LYS A 5 -7.42 -6.82 17.47
N LYS A 6 -8.71 -7.14 17.32
CA LYS A 6 -9.16 -8.40 16.69
C LYS A 6 -8.97 -8.42 15.17
N LEU A 7 -8.79 -7.25 14.55
CA LEU A 7 -8.44 -7.14 13.13
C LEU A 7 -6.95 -7.39 12.85
N LYS A 8 -6.10 -7.40 13.88
CA LYS A 8 -4.66 -7.16 13.73
C LYS A 8 -3.81 -8.42 13.59
N PHE A 9 -4.39 -9.61 13.70
CA PHE A 9 -3.62 -10.84 13.56
C PHE A 9 -4.48 -11.93 12.90
N HIS A 10 -3.86 -12.61 11.94
CA HIS A 10 -4.39 -13.64 11.03
C HIS A 10 -4.99 -13.10 9.73
N GLU A 11 -4.16 -13.11 8.68
CA GLU A 11 -4.43 -13.56 7.29
C GLU A 11 -5.84 -13.42 6.70
N ASN A 12 -6.61 -12.43 7.13
CA ASN A 12 -8.00 -12.32 6.74
C ASN A 12 -8.11 -11.41 5.52
N LEU A 13 -7.86 -12.01 4.35
CA LEU A 13 -8.09 -11.42 3.03
C LEU A 13 -9.46 -10.71 2.95
N GLY A 14 -10.46 -11.21 3.70
CA GLY A 14 -11.82 -10.67 3.80
C GLY A 14 -11.93 -9.26 4.43
N ILE A 15 -10.89 -8.76 5.08
CA ILE A 15 -10.87 -7.39 5.60
C ILE A 15 -10.57 -6.38 4.48
N SER A 16 -9.82 -6.77 3.45
CA SER A 16 -9.37 -5.87 2.38
C SER A 16 -10.52 -5.17 1.66
N PRO A 17 -11.65 -5.86 1.32
CA PRO A 17 -12.82 -5.21 0.75
C PRO A 17 -13.48 -4.20 1.70
N ILE A 18 -13.56 -4.50 3.00
CA ILE A 18 -14.17 -3.61 4.00
C ILE A 18 -13.32 -2.35 4.17
N LEU A 19 -12.00 -2.51 4.37
CA LEU A 19 -11.07 -1.38 4.46
C LEU A 19 -11.07 -0.57 3.16
N GLY A 20 -11.05 -1.25 2.01
CA GLY A 20 -11.13 -0.59 0.71
C GLY A 20 -12.41 0.23 0.56
N ALA A 21 -13.56 -0.28 1.03
CA ALA A 21 -14.84 0.43 0.98
C ALA A 21 -14.82 1.68 1.86
N LEU A 22 -14.40 1.54 3.12
CA LEU A 22 -14.31 2.65 4.07
C LEU A 22 -13.34 3.74 3.60
N LEU A 23 -12.17 3.35 3.08
CA LEU A 23 -11.19 4.28 2.52
C LEU A 23 -11.73 4.99 1.28
N SER A 24 -12.38 4.26 0.36
CA SER A 24 -12.97 4.84 -0.84
C SER A 24 -14.04 5.87 -0.47
N GLN A 25 -14.94 5.54 0.47
CA GLN A 25 -15.97 6.45 0.94
C GLN A 25 -15.36 7.73 1.55
N ARG A 26 -14.32 7.59 2.36
CA ARG A 26 -13.63 8.74 2.95
C ARG A 26 -12.96 9.62 1.90
N ILE A 27 -12.34 9.01 0.88
CA ILE A 27 -11.71 9.74 -0.22
C ILE A 27 -12.75 10.47 -1.07
N SER A 28 -13.87 9.83 -1.40
CA SER A 28 -14.97 10.47 -2.13
C SER A 28 -15.56 11.65 -1.35
N ASN A 29 -15.72 11.51 -0.04
CA ASN A 29 -16.16 12.62 0.81
C ASN A 29 -15.14 13.76 0.83
N ALA A 30 -13.85 13.45 0.98
CA ALA A 30 -12.81 14.48 0.94
C ALA A 30 -12.71 15.17 -0.43
N GLN A 31 -12.96 14.45 -1.52
CA GLN A 31 -13.03 15.04 -2.86
C GLN A 31 -14.21 16.02 -2.96
N GLN A 32 -15.37 15.67 -2.41
CA GLN A 32 -16.58 16.48 -2.50
C GLN A 32 -16.57 17.69 -1.55
N PHE A 33 -16.13 17.50 -0.30
CA PHE A 33 -16.25 18.49 0.76
C PHE A 33 -14.96 19.23 1.06
N ASP A 34 -13.80 18.60 0.86
CA ASP A 34 -12.48 19.18 1.14
C ASP A 34 -11.71 19.54 -0.15
N GLN A 35 -12.36 19.44 -1.32
CA GLN A 35 -11.78 19.69 -2.65
C GLN A 35 -10.48 18.90 -2.90
N LEU A 36 -10.38 17.69 -2.32
CA LEU A 36 -9.22 16.83 -2.51
C LEU A 36 -9.06 16.48 -4.00
N SER A 37 -7.91 16.85 -4.57
CA SER A 37 -7.54 16.40 -5.91
C SER A 37 -7.16 14.91 -5.87
N LEU A 38 -7.80 14.09 -6.70
CA LEU A 38 -7.46 12.67 -6.78
C LEU A 38 -6.08 12.48 -7.44
N PRO A 39 -5.32 11.43 -7.04
CA PRO A 39 -4.09 11.07 -7.70
C PRO A 39 -4.36 10.54 -9.12
N GLN A 40 -3.39 10.72 -10.00
CA GLN A 40 -3.45 10.19 -11.37
C GLN A 40 -3.23 8.68 -11.41
N ALA A 41 -2.61 8.12 -10.36
CA ALA A 41 -2.34 6.69 -10.24
C ALA A 41 -2.16 6.26 -8.78
N LEU A 42 -2.44 4.98 -8.54
CA LEU A 42 -2.11 4.27 -7.30
C LEU A 42 -0.87 3.42 -7.49
N VAL A 43 -0.03 3.34 -6.46
CA VAL A 43 1.11 2.43 -6.37
C VAL A 43 1.04 1.70 -5.03
N ALA A 44 0.94 0.37 -5.05
CA ALA A 44 1.10 -0.42 -3.83
C ALA A 44 2.59 -0.56 -3.51
N VAL A 45 2.97 -0.42 -2.24
CA VAL A 45 4.34 -0.69 -1.81
C VAL A 45 4.68 -2.15 -2.11
N PRO A 46 5.72 -2.43 -2.91
CA PRO A 46 6.05 -3.79 -3.31
C PRO A 46 6.72 -4.55 -2.16
N LEU A 47 6.33 -5.82 -1.99
CA LEU A 47 7.08 -6.75 -1.17
C LEU A 47 8.30 -7.29 -1.94
N HIS A 48 9.38 -7.62 -1.23
CA HIS A 48 10.49 -8.35 -1.82
C HIS A 48 10.02 -9.75 -2.25
N LYS A 49 10.56 -10.28 -3.36
CA LYS A 49 10.13 -11.57 -3.94
C LYS A 49 10.04 -12.68 -2.91
N ASN A 50 11.05 -12.84 -2.05
CA ASN A 50 11.06 -13.89 -1.01
C ASN A 50 9.88 -13.76 -0.04
N ARG A 51 9.56 -12.52 0.37
CA ARG A 51 8.44 -12.24 1.28
C ARG A 51 7.09 -12.45 0.62
N LEU A 52 6.98 -12.12 -0.67
CA LEU A 52 5.78 -12.40 -1.46
C LEU A 52 5.54 -13.91 -1.59
N HIS A 53 6.59 -14.71 -1.82
CA HIS A 53 6.47 -16.18 -1.87
C HIS A 53 6.05 -16.77 -0.51
N GLN A 54 6.64 -16.28 0.58
CA GLN A 54 6.30 -16.75 1.94
C GLN A 54 4.86 -16.41 2.33
N ARG A 55 4.39 -15.20 2.01
CA ARG A 55 3.04 -14.73 2.36
C ARG A 55 1.96 -15.10 1.35
N GLY A 56 2.34 -15.49 0.12
CA GLY A 56 1.42 -15.77 -0.99
C GLY A 56 0.79 -14.54 -1.65
N TYR A 57 0.68 -13.40 -0.95
CA TYR A 57 0.06 -12.18 -1.46
C TYR A 57 0.67 -10.90 -0.88
N ASN A 58 0.40 -9.75 -1.54
CA ASN A 58 0.73 -8.42 -1.06
C ASN A 58 -0.55 -7.69 -0.61
N GLN A 59 -0.73 -7.52 0.70
CA GLN A 59 -1.88 -6.84 1.30
C GLN A 59 -2.13 -5.45 0.72
N ALA A 60 -1.06 -4.65 0.61
CA ALA A 60 -1.14 -3.31 0.05
C ALA A 60 -1.65 -3.33 -1.41
N GLU A 61 -1.26 -4.35 -2.17
CA GLU A 61 -1.75 -4.54 -3.54
C GLU A 61 -3.22 -4.94 -3.59
N LEU A 62 -3.70 -5.77 -2.66
CA LEU A 62 -5.12 -6.12 -2.57
C LEU A 62 -5.99 -4.89 -2.27
N ILE A 63 -5.57 -4.07 -1.31
CA ILE A 63 -6.25 -2.81 -0.98
C ILE A 63 -6.21 -1.86 -2.17
N ALA A 64 -5.04 -1.66 -2.79
CA ALA A 64 -4.89 -0.77 -3.94
C ALA A 64 -5.74 -1.20 -5.14
N ARG A 65 -5.90 -2.52 -5.37
CA ARG A 65 -6.79 -3.06 -6.41
C ARG A 65 -8.25 -2.72 -6.14
N TYR A 66 -8.67 -2.76 -4.88
CA TYR A 66 -10.03 -2.39 -4.50
C TYR A 66 -10.25 -0.89 -4.69
N LEU A 67 -9.36 -0.04 -4.17
CA LEU A 67 -9.40 1.41 -4.33
C LEU A 67 -9.42 1.83 -5.80
N SER A 68 -8.58 1.21 -6.63
CA SER A 68 -8.52 1.47 -8.06
C SER A 68 -9.89 1.27 -8.74
N LYS A 69 -10.61 0.20 -8.39
CA LYS A 69 -11.94 -0.09 -8.94
C LYS A 69 -13.00 0.90 -8.44
N GLN A 70 -12.99 1.24 -7.15
CA GLN A 70 -14.01 2.12 -6.57
C GLN A 70 -13.85 3.57 -7.00
N LEU A 71 -12.60 4.07 -7.04
CA LEU A 71 -12.28 5.46 -7.33
C LEU A 71 -12.00 5.72 -8.82
N GLN A 72 -11.99 4.68 -9.65
CA GLN A 72 -11.64 4.74 -11.07
C GLN A 72 -10.23 5.33 -11.33
N ILE A 73 -9.29 5.06 -10.42
CA ILE A 73 -7.89 5.51 -10.52
C ILE A 73 -7.03 4.32 -10.96
N PRO A 74 -6.16 4.46 -11.97
CA PRO A 74 -5.35 3.34 -12.45
C PRO A 74 -4.33 2.88 -11.40
N LEU A 75 -4.24 1.57 -11.19
CA LEU A 75 -3.18 0.94 -10.39
C LEU A 75 -1.96 0.61 -11.26
N LEU A 76 -0.82 1.24 -10.98
CA LEU A 76 0.44 0.99 -11.68
C LEU A 76 1.12 -0.28 -11.18
N LYS A 77 0.71 -1.41 -11.75
CA LYS A 77 1.34 -2.71 -11.48
C LYS A 77 2.75 -2.75 -12.05
N ASN A 78 3.68 -3.31 -11.26
CA ASN A 78 5.08 -3.50 -11.64
C ASN A 78 5.82 -2.21 -12.05
N ALA A 79 5.30 -1.03 -11.72
CA ALA A 79 6.00 0.24 -11.94
C ALA A 79 7.10 0.47 -10.91
N VAL A 80 6.92 -0.08 -9.70
CA VAL A 80 7.91 -0.07 -8.63
C VAL A 80 8.13 -1.50 -8.16
N ILE A 81 9.39 -1.90 -8.01
CA ILE A 81 9.76 -3.20 -7.44
C ILE A 81 10.65 -2.98 -6.21
N ARG A 82 10.61 -3.93 -5.28
CA ARG A 82 11.56 -4.00 -4.17
C ARG A 82 12.71 -4.92 -4.55
N VAL A 83 13.92 -4.36 -4.59
CA VAL A 83 15.14 -5.07 -5.01
C VAL A 83 15.97 -5.60 -3.84
N LEU A 84 15.82 -5.01 -2.66
CA LEU A 84 16.53 -5.46 -1.46
C LEU A 84 15.60 -6.23 -0.51
N ASN A 85 16.06 -7.39 -0.06
CA ASN A 85 15.42 -8.16 1.01
C ASN A 85 15.87 -7.61 2.36
N THR A 86 15.35 -6.45 2.77
CA THR A 86 15.67 -5.92 4.10
C THR A 86 14.86 -6.64 5.17
N HIS A 87 15.50 -7.02 6.27
CA HIS A 87 14.86 -7.65 7.43
C HIS A 87 13.76 -6.75 8.01
N ASP A 88 12.79 -7.36 8.72
CA ASP A 88 11.60 -6.68 9.23
C ASP A 88 11.90 -5.37 9.95
N GLN A 89 11.16 -4.32 9.57
CA GLN A 89 11.31 -2.96 10.06
C GLN A 89 10.93 -2.80 11.55
N ALA A 90 10.45 -3.86 12.19
CA ALA A 90 9.98 -3.86 13.57
C ALA A 90 11.12 -3.78 14.61
N THR A 91 12.35 -4.16 14.24
CA THR A 91 13.51 -4.18 15.14
C THR A 91 14.50 -3.03 14.92
N PHE A 92 14.25 -2.14 13.95
CA PHE A 92 15.19 -1.08 13.59
C PHE A 92 14.73 0.30 14.04
N ASN A 93 15.65 1.09 14.61
CA ASN A 93 15.43 2.50 14.92
C ASN A 93 15.27 3.33 13.63
N LEU A 94 14.81 4.59 13.75
CA LEU A 94 14.50 5.47 12.61
C LEU A 94 15.69 5.61 11.63
N GLN A 95 16.92 5.73 12.12
CA GLN A 95 18.12 5.85 11.29
C GLN A 95 18.42 4.56 10.52
N GLN A 96 18.27 3.41 11.18
CA GLN A 96 18.43 2.10 10.53
C GLN A 96 17.32 1.85 9.50
N ARG A 97 16.08 2.29 9.76
CA ARG A 97 14.99 2.26 8.77
C ARG A 97 15.35 3.07 7.53
N MET A 98 15.85 4.29 7.69
CA MET A 98 16.27 5.12 6.55
C MET A 98 17.41 4.48 5.75
N LYS A 99 18.42 3.93 6.43
CA LYS A 99 19.53 3.23 5.78
C LYS A 99 19.07 1.99 5.01
N ASN A 100 18.14 1.22 5.59
CA ASN A 100 17.57 0.03 4.97
C ASN A 100 16.63 0.35 3.80
N MET A 101 15.96 1.51 3.79
CA MET A 101 15.10 1.92 2.67
C MET A 101 15.90 2.48 1.49
N LYS A 102 17.13 2.98 1.72
CA LYS A 102 17.96 3.55 0.65
C LYS A 102 18.32 2.47 -0.37
N GLY A 103 17.90 2.68 -1.62
CA GLY A 103 18.14 1.73 -2.71
C GLY A 103 17.29 0.45 -2.65
N ALA A 104 16.34 0.35 -1.71
CA ALA A 104 15.50 -0.84 -1.59
C ALA A 104 14.46 -0.96 -2.71
N PHE A 105 14.13 0.15 -3.38
CA PHE A 105 13.11 0.21 -4.41
C PHE A 105 13.70 0.69 -5.74
N LYS A 106 13.18 0.15 -6.85
CA LYS A 106 13.51 0.58 -8.20
C LYS A 106 12.23 0.88 -8.97
N VAL A 107 12.20 2.06 -9.60
CA VAL A 107 11.15 2.46 -10.55
C VAL A 107 11.51 1.89 -11.93
N LEU A 108 10.58 1.19 -12.56
CA LEU A 108 10.77 0.52 -13.85
C LEU A 108 10.02 1.19 -15.01
N LYS A 109 9.09 2.08 -14.72
CA LYS A 109 8.22 2.76 -15.69
C LYS A 109 8.06 4.21 -15.28
N ASP A 110 7.69 5.07 -16.23
CA ASP A 110 7.35 6.44 -15.92
C ASP A 110 6.16 6.51 -14.95
N ILE A 111 6.29 7.38 -13.95
CA ILE A 111 5.30 7.60 -12.92
C ILE A 111 4.73 9.01 -13.10
N PRO A 112 3.39 9.18 -13.07
CA PRO A 112 2.77 10.50 -13.11
C PRO A 112 3.26 11.41 -11.98
N LYS A 113 3.07 12.73 -12.15
CA LYS A 113 3.52 13.71 -11.15
C LYS A 113 2.78 13.58 -9.81
N HIS A 114 1.52 13.16 -9.85
CA HIS A 114 0.69 12.99 -8.66
C HIS A 114 0.24 11.54 -8.52
N ILE A 115 0.83 10.82 -7.55
CA ILE A 115 0.47 9.44 -7.22
C ILE A 115 0.15 9.30 -5.74
N ALA A 116 -0.66 8.28 -5.41
CA ALA A 116 -0.84 7.84 -4.03
C ALA A 116 -0.17 6.48 -3.81
N ILE A 117 0.56 6.38 -2.70
CA ILE A 117 1.19 5.13 -2.25
C ILE A 117 0.25 4.45 -1.25
N VAL A 118 0.01 3.15 -1.46
CA VAL A 118 -0.79 2.31 -0.56
C VAL A 118 0.16 1.36 0.17
N ASP A 119 0.10 1.35 1.50
CA ASP A 119 0.94 0.53 2.38
C ASP A 119 0.08 -0.12 3.48
N ASP A 120 0.44 -1.32 3.95
CA ASP A 120 -0.38 -2.09 4.89
C ASP A 120 0.05 -1.94 6.37
N VAL A 121 1.34 -1.70 6.69
CA VAL A 121 1.82 -1.35 8.05
C VAL A 121 3.21 -0.68 8.00
N ILE A 122 3.40 0.47 8.69
CA ILE A 122 4.72 1.08 9.03
C ILE A 122 5.19 0.63 10.42
#